data_AF-A0A8C6XKE9-F1
#
_entry.id   AF-A0A8C6XKE9-F1
#
_cell.length_a   1.000
_cell.length_b   1.000
_cell.length_c   1.000
_cell.angle_alpha   90.00
_cell.angle_beta   90.00
_cell.angle_gamma   90.00
#
_symmetry.space_group_name_H-M   'P 1'
#
loop_
_entity.id
_entity.type
_entity.pdbx_description
1 polymer ?
#
loop_
_entity_poly.entity_id
_entity_poly.type
_entity_poly.pdbx_seq_one_letter_code
_entity_poly.pdbx_strand_id
1 'polypeptide(L)'
;YNERHIEDICICCGGFEIHTQHPLFHGGMCAPCSERLLERFFLCDDDGYQADCTICCWGKSLIMCDHSACHKCFCEECVDTLVYPGHAEEIKETTTWICFMCAPQRVNGLLKRRIKWRAVLKHFYDQESVRKSSFKSVQVLLGFKLTINFVPDFIEEWGPFDFIFGSTPPKTNFFLPSKAWYFYQYFRILQYGSPKEKNKKPFFWLFVDNIVLDEEEKDAASRFFQVREISAHPVASHNETRMHKRDYGKLALKLIPSLFPSLI
;
A
#
# COMPACT_ATOMS: atom_id res chain seq x y z
N TYR A 1 15.05 38.05 4.27
CA TYR A 1 14.76 36.68 3.82
C TYR A 1 14.01 36.00 4.94
N ASN A 2 12.74 35.65 4.76
CA ASN A 2 11.98 34.96 5.80
C ASN A 2 12.54 33.54 5.93
N GLU A 3 13.37 33.31 6.95
CA GLU A 3 13.85 31.99 7.35
C GLU A 3 12.66 31.17 7.85
N ARG A 4 11.94 30.50 6.92
CA ARG A 4 10.90 29.55 7.27
C ARG A 4 11.51 28.16 7.36
N HIS A 5 11.19 27.45 8.45
CA HIS A 5 11.67 26.10 8.64
C HIS A 5 10.93 25.14 7.71
N ILE A 6 11.61 24.11 7.20
CA ILE A 6 11.00 23.18 6.22
C ILE A 6 9.81 22.40 6.81
N GLU A 7 9.78 22.21 8.13
CA GLU A 7 8.69 21.55 8.85
C GLU A 7 7.40 22.42 8.92
N ASP A 8 7.49 23.71 8.53
CA ASP A 8 6.37 24.67 8.47
C ASP A 8 5.81 24.83 7.04
N ILE A 9 6.30 24.04 6.09
CA ILE A 9 5.88 24.07 4.67
C ILE A 9 5.54 22.64 4.24
N CYS A 10 4.43 22.47 3.52
CA CYS A 10 4.03 21.20 2.96
C CYS A 10 5.00 20.82 1.84
N ILE A 11 5.91 19.87 2.07
CA ILE A 11 6.90 19.49 1.06
C ILE A 11 6.30 18.76 -0.15
N CYS A 12 5.02 18.38 -0.07
CA CYS A 12 4.30 17.74 -1.17
C CYS A 12 3.69 18.75 -2.16
N CYS A 13 3.36 19.98 -1.73
CA CYS A 13 2.63 20.95 -2.56
C CYS A 13 2.96 22.44 -2.32
N GLY A 14 3.85 22.76 -1.37
CA GLY A 14 4.24 24.14 -1.03
C GLY A 14 3.27 24.91 -0.12
N GLY A 15 2.15 24.30 0.31
CA GLY A 15 1.18 24.94 1.20
C GLY A 15 1.73 25.23 2.60
N PHE A 16 1.18 26.25 3.28
CA PHE A 16 1.64 26.68 4.62
C PHE A 16 0.76 26.20 5.78
N GLU A 17 -0.41 25.64 5.49
CA GLU A 17 -1.30 25.07 6.51
C GLU A 17 -0.90 23.63 6.81
N ILE A 18 -0.07 23.46 7.83
CA ILE A 18 0.50 22.16 8.20
C ILE A 18 -0.43 21.43 9.16
N HIS A 19 -0.80 20.20 8.77
CA HIS A 19 -1.64 19.31 9.57
C HIS A 19 -0.78 18.35 10.40
N THR A 20 0.28 17.81 9.79
CA THR A 20 1.20 16.86 10.40
C THR A 20 2.55 16.94 9.71
N GLN A 21 3.50 16.12 10.15
CA GLN A 21 4.84 16.04 9.58
C GLN A 21 4.93 14.92 8.54
N HIS A 22 5.64 15.15 7.43
CA HIS A 22 5.79 14.14 6.39
C HIS A 22 6.52 12.90 6.94
N PRO A 23 6.00 11.68 6.78
CA PRO A 23 6.52 10.53 7.52
C PRO A 23 7.88 10.02 7.01
N LEU A 24 8.22 10.27 5.74
CA LEU A 24 9.47 9.75 5.13
C LEU A 24 10.64 10.75 5.20
N PHE A 25 10.33 12.05 5.12
CA PHE A 25 11.30 13.12 4.96
C PHE A 25 10.98 14.24 5.95
N HIS A 26 11.99 15.01 6.33
CA HIS A 26 11.80 16.24 7.09
C HIS A 26 11.03 17.26 6.24
N GLY A 27 9.97 17.82 6.79
CA GLY A 27 9.01 18.66 6.08
C GLY A 27 7.60 18.53 6.64
N GLY A 28 6.85 19.62 6.58
CA GLY A 28 5.43 19.63 6.93
C GLY A 28 4.59 18.91 5.87
N MET A 29 3.34 18.60 6.21
CA MET A 29 2.35 18.03 5.30
C MET A 29 0.97 18.60 5.64
N CYS A 30 0.28 19.17 4.64
CA CYS A 30 -1.07 19.68 4.80
C CYS A 30 -2.10 18.54 4.81
N ALA A 31 -3.33 18.82 5.24
CA ALA A 31 -4.38 17.80 5.32
C ALA A 31 -4.67 17.10 3.98
N PRO A 32 -4.88 17.80 2.84
CA PRO A 32 -5.10 17.13 1.55
C PRO A 32 -3.96 16.22 1.10
N CYS A 33 -2.71 16.61 1.35
CA CYS A 33 -1.56 15.76 1.04
C CYS A 33 -1.44 14.57 1.99
N SER A 34 -1.83 14.73 3.26
CA SER A 34 -1.91 13.63 4.23
C SER A 34 -2.93 12.59 3.78
N GLU A 35 -4.12 13.03 3.35
CA GLU A 35 -5.17 12.14 2.82
C GLU A 35 -4.72 11.41 1.55
N ARG A 36 -4.10 12.14 0.63
CA ARG A 36 -3.52 11.55 -0.58
C ARG A 36 -2.47 10.51 -0.26
N LEU A 37 -1.59 10.78 0.70
CA LEU A 37 -0.59 9.82 1.15
C LEU A 37 -1.24 8.55 1.69
N LEU A 38 -2.28 8.66 2.54
CA LEU A 38 -3.02 7.52 3.09
C LEU A 38 -3.66 6.65 2.00
N GLU A 39 -4.17 7.29 0.94
CA GLU A 39 -4.91 6.60 -0.12
C GLU A 39 -4.01 6.01 -1.21
N ARG A 40 -2.86 6.65 -1.47
CA ARG A 40 -2.09 6.44 -2.70
C ARG A 40 -0.64 5.98 -2.51
N PHE A 41 -0.04 6.16 -1.33
CA PHE A 41 1.37 5.81 -1.09
C PHE A 41 1.71 4.36 -1.43
N PHE A 42 0.69 3.51 -1.35
CA PHE A 42 0.76 2.08 -1.53
C PHE A 42 0.09 1.61 -2.83
N LEU A 43 0.04 2.49 -3.82
CA LEU A 43 -0.31 2.12 -5.19
C LEU A 43 0.96 1.82 -5.98
N CYS A 44 0.88 0.83 -6.85
CA CYS A 44 1.92 0.38 -7.75
C CYS A 44 1.33 0.18 -9.13
N ASP A 45 2.15 0.41 -10.14
CA ASP A 45 1.83 0.15 -11.53
C ASP A 45 2.23 -1.29 -11.91
N ASP A 46 1.93 -1.64 -13.15
CA ASP A 46 2.10 -2.99 -13.71
C ASP A 46 3.55 -3.45 -13.74
N ASP A 47 4.48 -2.51 -13.78
CA ASP A 47 5.93 -2.73 -13.72
C ASP A 47 6.44 -3.06 -12.30
N GLY A 48 5.54 -2.97 -11.30
CA GLY A 48 5.84 -3.23 -9.90
C GLY A 48 6.44 -2.05 -9.14
N TYR A 49 6.69 -0.91 -9.79
CA TYR A 49 7.07 0.34 -9.12
C TYR A 49 5.84 1.02 -8.52
N GLN A 50 6.06 1.92 -7.56
CA GLN A 50 5.02 2.76 -6.98
C GLN A 50 4.37 3.60 -8.09
N ALA A 51 3.03 3.65 -8.12
CA ALA A 51 2.24 4.30 -9.16
C ALA A 51 2.38 5.83 -9.13
N ASP A 52 2.74 6.38 -7.96
CA ASP A 52 2.92 7.79 -7.76
C ASP A 52 4.23 8.09 -7.03
N CYS A 53 4.70 9.33 -7.17
CA CYS A 53 5.88 9.84 -6.46
C CYS A 53 5.87 9.53 -4.95
N THR A 54 6.99 9.04 -4.44
CA THR A 54 7.23 8.72 -3.02
C THR A 54 7.05 9.90 -2.07
N ILE A 55 7.19 11.14 -2.57
CA ILE A 55 7.10 12.37 -1.77
C ILE A 55 5.69 12.95 -1.79
N CYS A 56 5.08 13.13 -2.97
CA CYS A 56 3.84 13.88 -3.12
C CYS A 56 2.61 13.03 -3.48
N CYS A 57 2.80 11.74 -3.77
CA CYS A 57 1.77 10.79 -4.21
C CYS A 57 0.91 11.30 -5.37
N TRP A 58 1.53 11.98 -6.35
CA TRP A 58 0.83 12.50 -7.53
C TRP A 58 1.61 12.43 -8.84
N GLY A 59 2.86 12.92 -8.86
CA GLY A 59 3.54 13.35 -10.08
C GLY A 59 3.43 12.43 -11.32
N LYS A 60 3.32 13.03 -12.51
CA LYS A 60 3.08 12.33 -13.79
C LYS A 60 4.33 11.77 -14.46
N SER A 61 5.46 12.49 -14.34
CA SER A 61 6.76 12.01 -14.84
C SER A 61 7.56 11.50 -13.66
N LEU A 62 7.90 10.21 -13.68
CA LEU A 62 8.47 9.48 -12.57
C LEU A 62 9.85 8.93 -12.93
N ILE A 63 10.80 9.15 -12.03
CA ILE A 63 12.15 8.61 -12.07
C ILE A 63 12.18 7.39 -11.14
N MET A 64 12.53 6.22 -11.69
CA MET A 64 12.54 4.93 -10.99
C MET A 64 13.90 4.64 -10.36
N CYS A 65 13.93 3.94 -9.23
CA CYS A 65 15.16 3.53 -8.57
C CYS A 65 15.72 2.21 -9.15
N ASP A 66 17.00 2.16 -9.48
CA ASP A 66 17.64 0.94 -10.02
C ASP A 66 18.07 -0.09 -8.96
N HIS A 67 17.78 0.17 -7.68
CA HIS A 67 18.09 -0.79 -6.63
C HIS A 67 17.13 -1.97 -6.73
N SER A 68 17.63 -3.19 -6.95
CA SER A 68 16.82 -4.38 -7.26
C SER A 68 15.72 -4.72 -6.23
N ALA A 69 15.92 -4.37 -4.96
CA ALA A 69 14.91 -4.55 -3.90
C ALA A 69 14.05 -3.29 -3.63
N CYS A 70 14.12 -2.26 -4.47
CA CYS A 70 13.40 -1.01 -4.32
C CYS A 70 12.38 -0.85 -5.44
N HIS A 71 11.20 -0.36 -5.08
CA HIS A 71 10.09 -0.11 -6.01
C HIS A 71 9.65 1.35 -5.95
N LYS A 72 10.52 2.25 -5.49
CA LYS A 72 10.19 3.66 -5.27
C LYS A 72 10.51 4.49 -6.49
N CYS A 73 9.64 5.45 -6.76
CA CYS A 73 9.80 6.43 -7.81
C CYS A 73 9.61 7.85 -7.26
N PHE A 74 10.16 8.84 -7.97
CA PHE A 74 10.15 10.24 -7.58
C PHE A 74 9.81 11.09 -8.79
N CYS A 75 8.92 12.07 -8.65
CA CYS A 75 8.61 12.94 -9.78
C CYS A 75 9.65 14.03 -9.95
N GLU A 76 9.88 14.42 -11.21
CA GLU A 76 10.88 15.43 -11.59
C GLU A 76 10.69 16.73 -10.80
N GLU A 77 9.44 17.19 -10.67
CA GLU A 77 9.09 18.40 -9.91
C GLU A 77 9.56 18.36 -8.44
N CYS A 78 9.37 17.23 -7.76
CA CYS A 78 9.81 17.09 -6.37
C CYS A 78 11.34 17.06 -6.29
N VAL A 79 11.99 16.41 -7.24
CA VAL A 79 13.45 16.33 -7.31
C VAL A 79 14.03 17.72 -7.52
N ASP A 80 13.56 18.46 -8.51
CA ASP A 80 14.08 19.78 -8.85
C ASP A 80 13.76 20.84 -7.80
N THR A 81 12.61 20.73 -7.13
CA THR A 81 12.20 21.68 -6.09
C THR A 81 12.92 21.45 -4.76
N LEU A 82 13.08 20.19 -4.34
CA LEU A 82 13.58 19.87 -2.99
C LEU A 82 15.08 19.55 -2.98
N VAL A 83 15.68 19.18 -4.11
CA VAL A 83 17.12 18.89 -4.21
C VAL A 83 17.84 20.08 -4.83
N TYR A 84 17.73 20.27 -6.14
CA TYR A 84 18.09 21.50 -6.86
C TYR A 84 17.56 21.47 -8.31
N PRO A 85 17.32 22.64 -8.94
CA PRO A 85 16.79 22.69 -10.30
C PRO A 85 17.71 21.99 -11.32
N GLY A 86 17.14 21.11 -12.14
CA GLY A 86 17.85 20.36 -13.18
C GLY A 86 18.38 19.00 -12.73
N HIS A 87 18.29 18.67 -11.44
CA HIS A 87 18.76 17.39 -10.92
C HIS A 87 17.99 16.20 -11.50
N ALA A 88 16.70 16.38 -11.83
CA ALA A 88 15.91 15.33 -12.49
C ALA A 88 16.52 14.89 -13.83
N GLU A 89 17.06 15.83 -14.62
CA GLU A 89 17.68 15.53 -15.90
C GLU A 89 19.03 14.85 -15.73
N GLU A 90 19.85 15.32 -14.79
CA GLU A 90 21.13 14.67 -14.44
C GLU A 90 20.94 13.19 -14.04
N ILE A 91 19.86 12.89 -13.29
CA ILE A 91 19.53 11.51 -12.94
C ILE A 91 19.17 10.70 -14.20
N LYS A 92 18.37 11.26 -15.10
CA LYS A 92 17.94 10.59 -16.35
C LYS A 92 19.12 10.30 -17.29
N GLU A 93 20.17 11.12 -17.26
CA GLU A 93 21.40 10.91 -18.03
C GLU A 93 22.34 9.86 -17.41
N THR A 94 22.12 9.49 -16.15
CA THR A 94 22.95 8.52 -15.44
C THR A 94 22.55 7.08 -15.82
N THR A 95 23.52 6.19 -16.00
CA THR A 95 23.27 4.78 -16.34
C THR A 95 22.61 3.97 -15.23
N THR A 96 22.87 4.34 -13.97
CA THR A 96 22.31 3.71 -12.78
C THR A 96 22.08 4.73 -11.68
N TRP A 97 20.86 4.82 -11.16
CA TRP A 97 20.51 5.71 -10.07
C TRP A 97 19.86 4.98 -8.89
N ILE A 98 20.37 5.26 -7.70
CA ILE A 98 19.84 4.74 -6.44
C ILE A 98 19.14 5.88 -5.69
N CYS A 99 17.85 5.72 -5.43
CA CYS A 99 17.02 6.80 -4.92
C CYS A 99 17.38 7.25 -3.50
N PHE A 100 16.82 8.40 -3.09
CA PHE A 100 17.05 9.03 -1.78
C PHE A 100 16.69 8.16 -0.57
N MET A 101 15.91 7.09 -0.76
CA MET A 101 15.54 6.14 0.29
C MET A 101 16.56 5.00 0.45
N CYS A 102 17.27 4.66 -0.62
CA CYS A 102 18.24 3.57 -0.69
C CYS A 102 19.67 4.07 -0.54
N ALA A 103 19.97 5.27 -1.04
CA ALA A 103 21.30 5.85 -0.96
C ALA A 103 21.77 5.96 0.51
N PRO A 104 23.08 5.75 0.77
CA PRO A 104 23.64 5.91 2.11
C PRO A 104 23.52 7.35 2.59
N GLN A 105 23.65 8.31 1.67
CA GLN A 105 23.44 9.73 1.94
C GLN A 105 22.00 10.00 2.37
N ARG A 106 21.83 10.77 3.44
CA ARG A 106 20.51 11.09 4.01
C ARG A 106 19.99 12.47 3.67
N VAL A 107 20.84 13.36 3.14
CA VAL A 107 20.50 14.76 2.84
C VAL A 107 20.83 15.05 1.38
N ASN A 108 19.87 15.49 0.59
CA ASN A 108 20.10 15.88 -0.80
C ASN A 108 19.40 17.22 -1.02
N GLY A 109 20.18 18.30 -1.12
CA GLY A 109 19.63 19.66 -1.06
C GLY A 109 18.85 19.88 0.24
N LEU A 110 17.58 20.30 0.12
CA LEU A 110 16.66 20.47 1.24
C LEU A 110 16.01 19.14 1.68
N LEU A 111 16.03 18.12 0.82
CA LEU A 111 15.41 16.83 1.09
C LEU A 111 16.23 16.01 2.08
N LYS A 112 15.74 15.86 3.31
CA LYS A 112 16.38 15.05 4.36
C LYS A 112 15.52 13.86 4.74
N ARG A 113 16.05 12.64 4.57
CA ARG A 113 15.40 11.39 4.95
C ARG A 113 15.33 11.23 6.47
N ARG A 114 14.15 10.88 7.01
CA ARG A 114 13.99 10.65 8.46
C ARG A 114 14.71 9.36 8.89
N ILE A 115 15.30 9.40 10.07
CA ILE A 115 15.81 8.20 10.75
C ILE A 115 14.60 7.38 11.20
N LYS A 116 14.63 6.07 11.00
CA LYS A 116 13.51 5.16 11.33
C LYS A 116 12.19 5.58 10.65
N TRP A 117 12.25 6.09 9.42
CA TRP A 117 11.07 6.53 8.65
C TRP A 117 9.96 5.48 8.57
N ARG A 118 10.28 4.18 8.63
CA ARG A 118 9.28 3.09 8.61
C ARG A 118 8.40 3.10 9.86
N ALA A 119 8.99 3.22 11.05
CA ALA A 119 8.25 3.37 12.30
C ALA A 119 7.43 4.66 12.34
N VAL A 120 7.96 5.76 11.78
CA VAL A 120 7.22 7.03 11.68
C VAL A 120 6.03 6.91 10.72
N LEU A 121 6.21 6.25 9.57
CA LEU A 121 5.15 5.97 8.62
C LEU A 121 4.06 5.10 9.25
N LYS A 122 4.44 4.04 9.98
CA LYS A 122 3.49 3.21 10.72
C LYS A 122 2.67 4.06 11.69
N HIS A 123 3.35 4.88 12.49
CA HIS A 123 2.69 5.74 13.45
C HIS A 123 1.72 6.74 12.80
N PHE A 124 2.10 7.31 11.65
CA PHE A 124 1.24 8.17 10.85
C PHE A 124 -0.05 7.45 10.45
N TYR A 125 0.03 6.23 9.91
CA TYR A 125 -1.16 5.44 9.56
C TYR A 125 -2.00 5.06 10.78
N ASP A 126 -1.37 4.67 11.89
CA ASP A 126 -2.07 4.35 13.14
C ASP A 126 -2.86 5.55 13.66
N GLN A 127 -2.30 6.77 13.59
CA GLN A 127 -2.97 7.98 14.03
C GLN A 127 -4.11 8.41 13.10
N GLU A 128 -3.86 8.43 11.80
CA GLU A 128 -4.81 8.95 10.83
C GLU A 128 -5.98 8.00 10.56
N SER A 129 -5.76 6.68 10.69
CA SER A 129 -6.83 5.68 10.61
C SER A 129 -7.82 5.80 11.79
N VAL A 130 -7.32 6.09 12.99
CA VAL A 130 -8.13 6.36 14.19
C VAL A 130 -8.93 7.65 14.03
N ARG A 131 -8.35 8.70 13.43
CA ARG A 131 -9.08 9.95 13.17
C ARG A 131 -10.24 9.77 12.19
N LYS A 132 -10.12 8.85 11.23
CA LYS A 132 -11.15 8.59 10.21
C LYS A 132 -12.21 7.56 10.63
N SER A 133 -12.04 6.83 11.74
CA SER A 133 -12.94 5.72 12.11
C SER A 133 -13.37 5.73 13.59
N SER A 134 -14.68 5.75 13.86
CA SER A 134 -15.25 5.63 15.23
C SER A 134 -15.12 4.24 15.87
N PHE A 135 -14.57 3.24 15.18
CA PHE A 135 -14.37 1.89 15.71
C PHE A 135 -12.92 1.71 16.17
N LYS A 136 -12.72 1.81 17.48
CA LYS A 136 -11.50 1.33 18.14
C LYS A 136 -11.47 -0.19 18.09
N SER A 137 -10.27 -0.76 17.97
CA SER A 137 -9.97 -2.20 18.06
C SER A 137 -10.47 -3.08 16.91
N VAL A 138 -9.96 -2.85 15.71
CA VAL A 138 -9.39 -3.93 14.90
C VAL A 138 -8.18 -3.32 14.17
N GLN A 139 -6.98 -3.89 14.30
CA GLN A 139 -5.90 -3.63 13.33
C GLN A 139 -6.32 -4.29 12.02
N VAL A 140 -7.36 -3.76 11.39
CA VAL A 140 -7.70 -4.19 10.04
C VAL A 140 -6.62 -3.58 9.17
N LEU A 141 -5.97 -4.40 8.35
CA LEU A 141 -5.62 -3.98 7.00
C LEU A 141 -6.93 -3.57 6.27
N LEU A 142 -7.61 -2.52 6.75
CA LEU A 142 -8.84 -1.99 6.18
C LEU A 142 -8.38 -1.27 4.92
N GLY A 143 -8.44 -1.99 3.80
CA GLY A 143 -8.33 -1.38 2.49
C GLY A 143 -6.97 -0.78 2.17
N PHE A 144 -5.86 -1.41 2.57
CA PHE A 144 -4.69 -1.32 1.71
C PHE A 144 -5.11 -1.98 0.40
N LYS A 145 -5.52 -1.15 -0.57
CA LYS A 145 -5.55 -1.52 -1.97
C LYS A 145 -4.32 -2.37 -2.19
N LEU A 146 -4.56 -3.64 -2.54
CA LEU A 146 -3.56 -4.64 -2.86
C LEU A 146 -2.81 -4.16 -4.07
N THR A 147 -1.92 -3.22 -3.84
CA THR A 147 -1.24 -2.51 -4.91
C THR A 147 0.18 -2.15 -4.50
N ILE A 148 0.84 -2.99 -3.71
CA ILE A 148 2.28 -2.82 -3.47
C ILE A 148 2.96 -4.15 -3.50
N ASN A 149 4.09 -4.21 -4.19
CA ASN A 149 5.21 -5.07 -3.80
C ASN A 149 5.62 -4.72 -2.36
N PHE A 150 4.94 -5.30 -1.38
CA PHE A 150 5.36 -5.24 0.01
C PHE A 150 6.75 -5.90 0.12
N VAL A 151 7.75 -5.10 0.48
CA VAL A 151 9.07 -5.62 0.84
C VAL A 151 8.91 -6.44 2.12
N PRO A 152 9.49 -7.66 2.23
CA PRO A 152 9.35 -8.54 3.39
C PRO A 152 9.57 -7.85 4.73
N ASP A 153 10.59 -7.00 4.82
CA ASP A 153 10.94 -6.21 6.00
C ASP A 153 9.77 -5.35 6.53
N PHE A 154 8.92 -4.86 5.63
CA PHE A 154 7.79 -4.00 5.99
C PHE A 154 6.70 -4.79 6.72
N ILE A 155 6.44 -6.01 6.26
CA ILE A 155 5.43 -6.90 6.84
C ILE A 155 5.89 -7.40 8.21
N GLU A 156 7.18 -7.72 8.35
CA GLU A 156 7.75 -8.11 9.65
C GLU A 156 7.75 -6.95 10.65
N GLU A 157 7.99 -5.70 10.22
CA GLU A 157 7.95 -4.51 11.08
C GLU A 157 6.53 -4.09 11.47
N TRP A 158 5.54 -4.34 10.61
CA TRP A 158 4.15 -3.94 10.84
C TRP A 158 3.32 -5.01 11.56
N GLY A 159 3.77 -6.26 11.51
CA GLY A 159 3.19 -7.36 12.29
C GLY A 159 3.48 -7.25 13.80
N PRO A 160 2.95 -8.19 14.59
CA PRO A 160 2.14 -9.33 14.17
C PRO A 160 0.70 -8.93 13.83
N PHE A 161 0.17 -9.48 12.72
CA PHE A 161 -1.21 -9.27 12.31
C PHE A 161 -2.15 -10.31 12.91
N ASP A 162 -3.38 -9.90 13.21
CA ASP A 162 -4.49 -10.80 13.61
C ASP A 162 -5.37 -11.20 12.42
N PHE A 163 -5.47 -10.31 11.43
CA PHE A 163 -6.29 -10.49 10.26
C PHE A 163 -5.66 -9.81 9.04
N ILE A 164 -5.54 -10.54 7.93
CA ILE A 164 -5.13 -9.99 6.64
C ILE A 164 -6.31 -10.06 5.67
N PHE A 165 -6.75 -8.92 5.16
CA PHE A 165 -7.80 -8.83 4.17
C PHE A 165 -7.25 -8.42 2.82
N GLY A 166 -7.81 -8.98 1.76
CA GLY A 166 -7.48 -8.67 0.39
C GLY A 166 -8.68 -8.78 -0.54
N SER A 167 -8.69 -8.01 -1.61
CA SER A 167 -9.65 -8.17 -2.69
C SER A 167 -9.10 -7.74 -4.04
N THR A 168 -9.64 -8.29 -5.12
CA THR A 168 -9.52 -7.68 -6.45
C THR A 168 -10.30 -6.36 -6.48
N PRO A 169 -10.01 -5.42 -7.39
CA PRO A 169 -10.77 -4.18 -7.50
C PRO A 169 -12.18 -4.42 -8.05
N PRO A 170 -13.11 -3.46 -7.94
CA PRO A 170 -14.41 -3.55 -8.61
C PRO A 170 -14.25 -3.61 -10.14
N LYS A 171 -15.16 -4.34 -10.80
CA LYS A 171 -15.18 -4.58 -12.25
C LYS A 171 -15.25 -3.32 -13.14
N THR A 172 -15.43 -2.12 -12.56
CA THR A 172 -15.54 -0.84 -13.27
C THR A 172 -14.21 -0.17 -13.60
N ASN A 173 -13.07 -0.71 -13.16
CA ASN A 173 -11.76 -0.13 -13.43
C ASN A 173 -11.13 -0.74 -14.70
N PHE A 174 -10.98 0.08 -15.75
CA PHE A 174 -10.55 -0.31 -17.10
C PHE A 174 -9.02 -0.29 -17.34
N PHE A 175 -8.21 0.04 -16.34
CA PHE A 175 -6.76 0.25 -16.50
C PHE A 175 -5.99 -0.40 -15.34
N LEU A 176 -5.83 -1.72 -15.38
CA LEU A 176 -5.18 -2.46 -14.31
C LEU A 176 -4.24 -3.54 -14.90
N PRO A 177 -3.22 -3.96 -14.13
CA PRO A 177 -2.31 -5.03 -14.52
C PRO A 177 -3.07 -6.33 -14.83
N SER A 178 -2.35 -7.36 -15.30
CA SER A 178 -2.88 -8.74 -15.29
C SER A 178 -3.64 -8.99 -13.99
N LYS A 179 -4.91 -9.40 -14.09
CA LYS A 179 -5.83 -9.46 -12.96
C LYS A 179 -5.34 -10.45 -11.89
N ALA A 180 -4.57 -11.45 -12.32
CA ALA A 180 -3.80 -12.35 -11.49
C ALA A 180 -2.87 -11.67 -10.47
N TRP A 181 -2.35 -10.48 -10.80
CA TRP A 181 -1.40 -9.74 -9.98
C TRP A 181 -1.91 -9.50 -8.55
N TYR A 182 -3.21 -9.22 -8.39
CA TYR A 182 -3.83 -8.99 -7.08
C TYR A 182 -3.71 -10.20 -6.15
N PHE A 183 -3.92 -11.41 -6.66
CA PHE A 183 -3.84 -12.60 -5.82
C PHE A 183 -2.39 -13.01 -5.55
N TYR A 184 -1.47 -12.87 -6.52
CA TYR A 184 -0.04 -13.11 -6.30
C TYR A 184 0.53 -12.18 -5.23
N GLN A 185 0.13 -10.90 -5.28
CA GLN A 185 0.57 -9.94 -4.30
C GLN A 185 -0.01 -10.24 -2.91
N TYR A 186 -1.29 -10.59 -2.84
CA TYR A 186 -1.92 -11.01 -1.59
C TYR A 186 -1.25 -12.24 -1.00
N PHE A 187 -0.95 -13.25 -1.82
CA PHE A 187 -0.27 -14.47 -1.38
C PHE A 187 1.10 -14.16 -0.77
N ARG A 188 1.89 -13.28 -1.39
CA ARG A 188 3.18 -12.83 -0.81
C ARG A 188 2.99 -12.17 0.56
N ILE A 189 2.03 -11.25 0.68
CA ILE A 189 1.73 -10.59 1.96
C ILE A 189 1.34 -11.62 3.02
N LEU A 190 0.49 -12.56 2.64
CA LEU A 190 0.02 -13.62 3.52
C LEU A 190 1.18 -14.47 4.05
N GLN A 191 2.14 -14.86 3.21
CA GLN A 191 3.30 -15.66 3.64
C GLN A 191 4.17 -14.94 4.68
N TYR A 192 4.44 -13.64 4.49
CA TYR A 192 5.25 -12.87 5.45
C TYR A 192 4.48 -12.46 6.71
N GLY A 193 3.18 -12.18 6.57
CA GLY A 193 2.35 -11.68 7.66
C GLY A 193 1.74 -12.78 8.52
N SER A 194 1.77 -14.03 8.05
CA SER A 194 1.35 -15.19 8.81
C SER A 194 2.25 -15.40 10.04
N PRO A 195 1.69 -15.68 11.22
CA PRO A 195 2.48 -15.99 12.40
C PRO A 195 3.40 -17.19 12.14
N LYS A 196 4.69 -17.02 12.42
CA LYS A 196 5.64 -18.14 12.45
C LYS A 196 5.22 -19.09 13.59
N GLU A 197 5.35 -20.41 13.40
CA GLU A 197 4.77 -21.50 14.23
C GLU A 197 4.94 -21.38 15.76
N LYS A 198 5.86 -20.53 16.24
CA LYS A 198 6.10 -20.28 17.67
C LYS A 198 4.99 -19.47 18.37
N ASN A 199 4.04 -18.86 17.64
CA ASN A 199 3.04 -17.98 18.23
C ASN A 199 1.62 -18.56 18.06
N LYS A 200 1.03 -19.11 19.13
CA LYS A 200 -0.33 -19.69 19.17
C LYS A 200 -1.46 -18.64 19.09
N LYS A 201 -1.23 -17.49 18.46
CA LYS A 201 -2.23 -16.44 18.35
C LYS A 201 -3.19 -16.77 17.19
N PRO A 202 -4.52 -16.63 17.36
CA PRO A 202 -5.46 -16.80 16.27
C PRO A 202 -5.12 -15.83 15.13
N PHE A 203 -4.99 -16.38 13.92
CA PHE A 203 -4.71 -15.61 12.72
C PHE A 203 -5.73 -15.96 11.65
N PHE A 204 -6.27 -14.93 11.02
CA PHE A 204 -7.29 -15.06 10.00
C PHE A 204 -6.85 -14.34 8.73
N TRP A 205 -7.34 -14.81 7.59
CA TRP A 205 -7.12 -14.11 6.34
C TRP A 205 -8.33 -14.29 5.42
N LEU A 206 -8.54 -13.33 4.52
CA LEU A 206 -9.65 -13.36 3.57
C LEU A 206 -9.23 -12.67 2.27
N PHE A 207 -9.30 -13.39 1.16
CA PHE A 207 -9.19 -12.82 -0.19
C PHE A 207 -10.56 -12.86 -0.88
N VAL A 208 -10.98 -11.73 -1.44
CA VAL A 208 -12.25 -11.57 -2.14
C VAL A 208 -12.03 -11.23 -3.60
N ASP A 209 -12.41 -12.12 -4.51
CA ASP A 209 -12.53 -11.75 -5.92
C ASP A 209 -13.90 -11.09 -6.19
N ASN A 210 -13.87 -9.87 -6.73
CA ASN A 210 -15.00 -9.09 -7.23
C ASN A 210 -15.39 -9.49 -8.68
N ILE A 211 -15.25 -10.77 -9.02
CA ILE A 211 -15.56 -11.34 -10.34
C ILE A 211 -14.70 -10.69 -11.44
N VAL A 212 -13.41 -10.52 -11.12
CA VAL A 212 -12.42 -9.94 -12.02
C VAL A 212 -11.52 -11.04 -12.58
N LEU A 213 -11.17 -12.04 -11.78
CA LEU A 213 -10.34 -13.17 -12.21
C LEU A 213 -11.09 -14.07 -13.20
N ASP A 214 -10.39 -14.54 -14.23
CA ASP A 214 -10.91 -15.61 -15.10
C ASP A 214 -10.71 -17.00 -14.49
N GLU A 215 -11.20 -18.05 -15.16
CA GLU A 215 -11.15 -19.43 -14.62
C GLU A 215 -9.72 -19.97 -14.45
N GLU A 216 -8.79 -19.59 -15.33
CA GLU A 216 -7.38 -20.00 -15.21
C GLU A 216 -6.72 -19.29 -14.01
N GLU A 217 -7.00 -18.00 -13.84
CA GLU A 217 -6.54 -17.20 -12.72
C GLU A 217 -7.13 -17.66 -11.37
N LYS A 218 -8.41 -18.06 -11.34
CA LYS A 218 -9.06 -18.64 -10.16
C LYS A 218 -8.49 -20.01 -9.77
N ASP A 219 -8.22 -20.86 -10.76
CA ASP A 219 -7.59 -22.16 -10.53
C ASP A 219 -6.16 -21.97 -10.00
N ALA A 220 -5.39 -21.04 -10.58
CA ALA A 220 -4.09 -20.64 -10.06
C ALA A 220 -4.19 -20.12 -8.61
N ALA A 221 -5.09 -19.18 -8.32
CA ALA A 221 -5.29 -18.65 -6.97
C ALA A 221 -5.63 -19.77 -5.96
N SER A 222 -6.54 -20.68 -6.32
CA SER A 222 -6.94 -21.81 -5.46
C SER A 222 -5.77 -22.73 -5.12
N ARG A 223 -4.89 -23.01 -6.09
CA ARG A 223 -3.64 -23.77 -5.86
C ARG A 223 -2.69 -23.05 -4.91
N PHE A 224 -2.47 -21.75 -5.11
CA PHE A 224 -1.56 -20.96 -4.27
C PHE A 224 -2.04 -20.88 -2.82
N PHE A 225 -3.32 -20.59 -2.61
CA PHE A 225 -3.89 -20.47 -1.26
C PHE A 225 -4.10 -21.82 -0.57
N GLN A 226 -3.98 -22.94 -1.27
CA GLN A 226 -4.27 -24.29 -0.76
C GLN A 226 -5.69 -24.40 -0.17
N VAL A 227 -6.64 -23.64 -0.73
CA VAL A 227 -8.04 -23.59 -0.29
C VAL A 227 -8.94 -23.79 -1.50
N ARG A 228 -10.00 -24.60 -1.32
CA ARG A 228 -11.07 -24.71 -2.33
C ARG A 228 -11.93 -23.45 -2.32
N GLU A 229 -12.24 -22.92 -3.51
CA GLU A 229 -13.17 -21.82 -3.71
C GLU A 229 -14.49 -22.02 -2.96
N ILE A 230 -14.97 -20.96 -2.30
CA ILE A 230 -16.33 -20.89 -1.76
C ILE A 230 -17.02 -19.69 -2.38
N SER A 231 -17.95 -19.95 -3.28
CA SER A 231 -18.81 -18.93 -3.87
C SER A 231 -19.95 -18.62 -2.89
N ALA A 232 -20.05 -17.38 -2.43
CA ALA A 232 -21.15 -16.91 -1.60
C ALA A 232 -22.14 -16.12 -2.46
N HIS A 233 -23.38 -16.60 -2.55
CA HIS A 233 -24.51 -15.88 -3.15
C HIS A 233 -25.33 -15.21 -2.03
N PRO A 234 -25.74 -13.93 -2.17
CA PRO A 234 -26.65 -13.32 -1.22
C PRO A 234 -28.01 -14.02 -1.28
N VAL A 235 -28.47 -14.60 -0.18
CA VAL A 235 -29.87 -15.05 -0.07
C VAL A 235 -30.74 -13.80 0.03
N ALA A 236 -31.67 -13.64 -0.92
CA ALA A 236 -32.59 -12.51 -0.95
C ALA A 236 -33.51 -12.54 0.28
N SER A 237 -33.28 -11.66 1.25
CA SER A 237 -34.27 -11.36 2.29
C SER A 237 -35.38 -10.51 1.67
N HIS A 238 -36.57 -11.10 1.54
CA HIS A 238 -37.79 -10.39 1.17
C HIS A 238 -38.12 -9.33 2.23
N ASN A 239 -37.79 -8.07 1.95
CA ASN A 239 -38.72 -6.93 1.99
C ASN A 239 -37.97 -5.60 1.85
N GLU A 240 -38.61 -4.71 1.09
CA GLU A 240 -38.42 -3.26 1.00
C GLU A 240 -37.36 -2.68 0.02
N THR A 241 -37.92 -2.32 -1.16
CA THR A 241 -37.82 -1.03 -1.86
C THR A 241 -36.50 -0.56 -2.49
N ARG A 242 -36.36 -0.90 -3.78
CA ARG A 242 -35.90 -0.06 -4.91
C ARG A 242 -34.59 0.74 -4.73
N MET A 243 -33.47 0.05 -4.89
CA MET A 243 -32.32 0.53 -5.68
C MET A 243 -31.57 -0.69 -6.22
N HIS A 244 -31.14 -0.64 -7.48
CA HIS A 244 -30.54 -1.73 -8.24
C HIS A 244 -29.51 -2.57 -7.45
N LYS A 245 -29.95 -3.67 -6.84
CA LYS A 245 -29.10 -4.76 -6.35
C LYS A 245 -28.65 -5.55 -7.57
N ARG A 246 -27.52 -5.16 -8.17
CA ARG A 246 -26.82 -6.00 -9.15
C ARG A 246 -26.07 -7.09 -8.38
N ASP A 247 -26.19 -8.30 -8.87
CA ASP A 247 -25.70 -9.53 -8.26
C ASP A 247 -24.20 -9.49 -7.94
N TYR A 248 -23.85 -9.68 -6.66
CA TYR A 248 -22.47 -9.89 -6.24
C TYR A 248 -22.26 -11.40 -6.00
N GLY A 249 -21.71 -12.11 -6.98
CA GLY A 249 -21.01 -13.37 -6.71
C GLY A 249 -19.71 -13.05 -5.99
N LYS A 250 -19.55 -13.48 -4.74
CA LYS A 250 -18.31 -13.25 -3.97
C LYS A 250 -17.53 -14.56 -3.89
N LEU A 251 -16.27 -14.55 -4.29
CA LEU A 251 -15.32 -15.60 -3.94
C LEU A 251 -14.83 -15.32 -2.52
N ALA A 252 -15.02 -16.24 -1.57
CA ALA A 252 -14.39 -16.18 -0.26
C ALA A 252 -13.49 -17.39 -0.08
N LEU A 253 -12.17 -17.19 -0.12
CA LEU A 253 -11.23 -18.23 0.29
C LEU A 253 -11.15 -18.21 1.83
N LYS A 254 -11.52 -19.34 2.43
CA LYS A 254 -12.19 -19.50 3.74
C LYS A 254 -11.45 -19.03 5.00
N LEU A 255 -12.25 -18.55 5.97
CA LEU A 255 -12.03 -18.57 7.43
C LEU A 255 -11.98 -20.01 7.99
N ILE A 256 -10.80 -20.56 8.28
CA ILE A 256 -10.64 -21.65 9.28
C ILE A 256 -9.41 -21.35 10.13
N PRO A 257 -9.48 -21.44 11.47
CA PRO A 257 -8.33 -21.31 12.36
C PRO A 257 -7.25 -22.32 11.97
N SER A 258 -5.99 -21.91 12.06
CA SER A 258 -4.80 -22.77 12.01
C SER A 258 -5.10 -24.23 12.36
N LEU A 259 -5.19 -25.08 11.34
CA LEU A 259 -5.16 -26.53 11.48
C LEU A 259 -3.80 -26.91 12.02
N PHE A 260 -3.76 -27.54 13.19
CA PHE A 260 -2.74 -28.49 13.60
C PHE A 260 -3.34 -29.41 14.68
N PRO A 261 -2.84 -30.63 14.87
CA PRO A 261 -2.82 -31.78 13.96
C PRO A 261 -3.46 -33.00 14.67
N SER A 262 -3.33 -34.21 14.09
CA SER A 262 -3.52 -35.55 14.69
C SER A 262 -4.81 -36.28 14.30
N LEU A 263 -4.60 -37.47 13.73
CA LEU A 263 -5.42 -38.69 13.81
C LEU A 263 -6.74 -38.58 14.59
N ILE A 264 -7.85 -38.97 13.94
CA ILE A 264 -8.51 -40.29 14.05
C ILE A 264 -9.14 -40.60 12.69
#